data_AF-A0A7S2ACZ4-F1
#
_entry.id   AF-A0A7S2ACZ4-F1
#
_cell.length_a   1.000
_cell.length_b   1.000
_cell.length_c   1.000
_cell.angle_alpha   90.00
_cell.angle_beta   90.00
_cell.angle_gamma   90.00
#
_symmetry.space_group_name_H-M   'P 1'
#
loop_
_entity.id
_entity.type
_entity.pdbx_description
1 polymer ?
#
loop_
_entity_poly.entity_id
_entity_poly.type
_entity_poly.pdbx_seq_one_letter_code
_entity_poly.pdbx_strand_id
1 'polypeptide(L)'
;TYTGVLLSGVLTGLEASATGGLHIHSGFTCSVAADVGGHYYQGLSSDPWTTTYTSDANGLASISIEVAGFSISDTMPVAGRAVVVHAASGTRVGCGLLRVTTGQATTIGVYPGYTGPETVVG
;
A
#
# COMPACT_ATOMS: atom_id res chain seq x y z
N THR A 1 -15.52 7.74 12.72
CA THR A 1 -15.04 6.37 12.42
C THR A 1 -14.17 6.44 11.19
N TYR A 2 -12.85 6.42 11.36
CA TYR A 2 -11.92 6.41 10.23
C TYR A 2 -11.96 5.01 9.61
N THR A 3 -12.73 4.83 8.53
CA THR A 3 -12.79 3.58 7.77
C THR A 3 -11.84 3.72 6.60
N GLY A 4 -10.74 2.98 6.63
CA GLY A 4 -9.72 2.99 5.61
C GLY A 4 -8.58 2.06 5.94
N VAL A 5 -7.71 1.85 4.96
CA VAL A 5 -6.47 1.10 5.10
C VAL A 5 -5.29 2.00 4.75
N LEU A 6 -4.23 1.92 5.55
CA LEU A 6 -2.95 2.54 5.27
C LEU A 6 -1.99 1.45 4.78
N LEU A 7 -1.44 1.63 3.58
CA LEU A 7 -0.32 0.87 3.06
C LEU A 7 0.94 1.75 3.21
N SER A 8 1.81 1.39 4.14
CA SER A 8 3.08 2.09 4.35
C SER A 8 4.26 1.13 4.31
N GLY A 9 5.43 1.64 3.93
CA GLY A 9 6.64 0.84 3.83
C GLY A 9 7.63 1.37 2.80
N VAL A 10 8.58 0.51 2.44
CA VAL A 10 9.64 0.80 1.46
C VAL A 10 9.60 -0.25 0.36
N LEU A 11 9.63 0.20 -0.89
CA LEU A 11 9.74 -0.62 -2.08
C LEU A 11 11.10 -0.39 -2.75
N THR A 12 11.73 -1.47 -3.21
CA THR A 12 13.06 -1.45 -3.85
C THR A 12 13.02 -2.22 -5.17
N GLY A 13 13.94 -1.92 -6.09
CA GLY A 13 14.01 -2.60 -7.39
C GLY A 13 12.93 -2.15 -8.36
N LEU A 14 12.37 -0.97 -8.13
CA LEU A 14 11.41 -0.32 -9.02
C LEU A 14 12.15 0.26 -10.23
N GLU A 15 11.40 0.62 -11.29
CA GLU A 15 11.93 1.48 -12.35
C GLU A 15 12.52 2.75 -11.73
N ALA A 16 13.71 3.19 -12.15
CA ALA A 16 14.35 4.38 -11.59
C ALA A 16 13.63 5.66 -12.04
N SER A 17 13.42 6.60 -11.11
CA SER A 17 12.80 7.91 -11.37
C SER A 17 11.44 7.81 -12.08
N ALA A 18 10.60 6.87 -11.67
CA ALA A 18 9.34 6.55 -12.32
C ALA A 18 8.17 6.53 -11.35
N THR A 19 6.97 6.75 -11.87
CA THR A 19 5.71 6.64 -11.12
C THR A 19 4.95 5.41 -11.59
N GLY A 20 4.59 4.54 -10.65
CA GLY A 20 3.86 3.29 -10.89
C GLY A 20 2.67 3.13 -9.95
N GLY A 21 1.80 2.18 -10.25
CA GLY A 21 0.61 1.90 -9.43
C GLY A 21 0.90 0.97 -8.26
N LEU A 22 0.21 1.16 -7.13
CA LEU A 22 0.20 0.21 -6.01
C LEU A 22 -1.23 -0.04 -5.56
N HIS A 23 -1.75 -1.24 -5.82
CA HIS A 23 -3.19 -1.53 -5.70
C HIS A 23 -3.46 -2.83 -4.96
N ILE A 24 -4.60 -2.92 -4.28
CA ILE A 24 -5.12 -4.19 -3.77
C ILE A 24 -5.98 -4.84 -4.86
N HIS A 25 -5.66 -6.07 -5.20
CA HIS A 25 -6.35 -6.90 -6.17
C HIS A 25 -7.34 -7.88 -5.51
N SER A 26 -8.30 -8.38 -6.29
CA SER A 26 -9.38 -9.23 -5.81
C SER A 26 -8.95 -10.66 -5.47
N GLY A 27 -7.82 -11.12 -6.01
CA GLY A 27 -7.27 -12.44 -5.74
C GLY A 27 -6.66 -12.58 -4.35
N PHE A 28 -6.59 -13.83 -3.89
CA PHE A 28 -5.98 -14.24 -2.61
C PHE A 28 -4.68 -15.03 -2.82
N THR A 29 -4.05 -14.85 -3.98
CA THR A 29 -2.81 -15.52 -4.35
C THR A 29 -1.93 -14.62 -5.21
N CYS A 30 -0.62 -14.90 -5.16
CA CYS A 30 0.38 -14.39 -6.10
C CYS A 30 1.05 -15.53 -6.89
N SER A 31 0.57 -16.78 -6.76
CA SER A 31 1.20 -17.96 -7.37
C SER A 31 0.83 -18.15 -8.84
N VAL A 32 -0.36 -17.69 -9.24
CA VAL A 32 -0.89 -17.84 -10.60
C VAL A 32 -1.45 -16.50 -11.03
N ALA A 33 -0.90 -15.94 -12.12
CA ALA A 33 -1.24 -14.58 -12.57
C ALA A 33 -2.74 -14.37 -12.85
N ALA A 34 -3.41 -15.39 -13.39
CA ALA A 34 -4.84 -15.36 -13.66
C ALA A 34 -5.68 -15.26 -12.37
N ASP A 35 -5.20 -15.84 -11.28
CA ASP A 35 -5.91 -15.93 -10.00
C ASP A 35 -5.69 -14.69 -9.10
N VAL A 36 -4.73 -13.82 -9.46
CA VAL A 36 -4.57 -12.50 -8.82
C VAL A 36 -5.80 -11.61 -9.09
N GLY A 37 -6.46 -11.80 -10.23
CA GLY A 37 -7.62 -11.00 -10.62
C GLY A 37 -7.29 -9.55 -10.96
N GLY A 38 -8.33 -8.71 -10.99
CA GLY A 38 -8.24 -7.26 -11.18
C GLY A 38 -8.25 -6.50 -9.85
N HIS A 39 -8.43 -5.19 -9.91
CA HIS A 39 -8.55 -4.34 -8.73
C HIS A 39 -9.71 -4.76 -7.81
N TYR A 40 -9.51 -4.67 -6.50
CA TYR A 40 -10.51 -5.07 -5.51
C TYR A 40 -11.40 -3.91 -5.08
N TYR A 41 -12.56 -3.75 -5.72
CA TYR A 41 -13.51 -2.70 -5.34
C TYR A 41 -14.95 -3.22 -5.24
N GLN A 42 -15.17 -4.54 -5.27
CA GLN A 42 -16.48 -5.20 -5.12
C GLN A 42 -17.68 -4.48 -5.81
N GLY A 43 -17.48 -3.95 -7.02
CA GLY A 43 -18.57 -3.29 -7.74
C GLY A 43 -18.97 -1.91 -7.19
N LEU A 44 -18.10 -1.24 -6.42
CA LEU A 44 -18.19 0.20 -6.22
C LEU A 44 -18.35 0.91 -7.58
N SER A 45 -19.03 2.07 -7.57
CA SER A 45 -19.34 2.85 -8.77
C SER A 45 -18.09 3.33 -9.52
N SER A 46 -16.96 3.45 -8.82
CA SER A 46 -15.66 3.84 -9.35
C SER A 46 -14.55 3.03 -8.71
N ASP A 47 -13.51 2.75 -9.49
CA ASP A 47 -12.29 2.12 -9.01
C ASP A 47 -11.48 3.08 -8.10
N PRO A 48 -11.28 2.77 -6.81
CA PRO A 48 -10.53 3.62 -5.89
C PRO A 48 -9.01 3.42 -6.00
N TRP A 49 -8.54 2.41 -6.73
CA TRP A 49 -7.13 2.08 -6.85
C TRP A 49 -6.46 2.92 -7.94
N THR A 50 -6.40 4.23 -7.69
CA THR A 50 -5.67 5.22 -8.47
C THR A 50 -4.35 5.62 -7.80
N THR A 51 -3.98 4.89 -6.76
CA THR A 51 -2.86 5.16 -5.88
C THR A 51 -1.52 4.80 -6.53
N THR A 52 -0.54 5.69 -6.38
CA THR A 52 0.77 5.54 -7.02
C THR A 52 1.91 5.64 -6.02
N TYR A 53 3.06 5.12 -6.41
CA TYR A 53 4.35 5.41 -5.79
C TYR A 53 5.22 6.17 -6.79
N THR A 54 6.22 6.89 -6.30
CA THR A 54 7.30 7.45 -7.13
C THR A 54 8.64 7.00 -6.57
N SER A 55 9.46 6.40 -7.41
CA SER A 55 10.81 5.96 -7.08
C SER A 55 11.85 7.04 -7.32
N ASP A 56 12.95 6.96 -6.59
CA ASP A 56 14.15 7.75 -6.85
C ASP A 56 15.01 7.15 -7.98
N ALA A 57 16.16 7.77 -8.24
CA ALA A 57 17.11 7.30 -9.27
C ALA A 57 17.70 5.90 -9.00
N ASN A 58 17.51 5.35 -7.80
CA ASN A 58 17.96 4.01 -7.42
C ASN A 58 16.81 2.98 -7.45
N GLY A 59 15.60 3.38 -7.85
CA GLY A 59 14.43 2.48 -7.82
C GLY A 59 13.90 2.23 -6.41
N LEU A 60 14.12 3.17 -5.49
CA LEU A 60 13.63 3.14 -4.11
C LEU A 60 12.42 4.06 -3.94
N ALA A 61 11.37 3.59 -3.29
CA ALA A 61 10.21 4.42 -2.93
C ALA A 61 9.78 4.16 -1.48
N SER A 62 9.67 5.21 -0.68
CA SER A 62 8.92 5.17 0.59
C SER A 62 7.45 5.47 0.29
N ILE A 63 6.55 4.61 0.74
CA ILE A 63 5.11 4.72 0.51
C ILE A 63 4.36 4.98 1.81
N SER A 64 3.30 5.78 1.70
CA SER A 64 2.30 6.02 2.75
C SER A 64 0.98 6.35 2.06
N ILE A 65 0.20 5.32 1.76
CA ILE A 65 -0.99 5.40 0.91
C ILE A 65 -2.22 5.05 1.75
N GLU A 66 -3.13 6.01 1.89
CA GLU A 66 -4.41 5.80 2.58
C GLU A 66 -5.53 5.63 1.56
N VAL A 67 -6.34 4.59 1.74
CA VAL A 67 -7.55 4.35 0.94
C VAL A 67 -8.74 4.18 1.86
N ALA A 68 -9.69 5.12 1.77
CA ALA A 68 -10.90 5.14 2.58
C ALA A 68 -11.92 4.07 2.13
N GLY A 69 -12.85 3.71 3.03
CA GLY A 69 -13.96 2.80 2.73
C GLY A 69 -13.60 1.32 2.69
N PHE A 70 -12.37 0.97 3.08
CA PHE A 70 -11.90 -0.41 3.26
C PHE A 70 -11.62 -0.70 4.73
N SER A 71 -11.57 -1.99 5.05
CA SER A 71 -11.16 -2.45 6.37
C SER A 71 -10.28 -3.69 6.25
N ILE A 72 -9.60 -4.06 7.33
CA ILE A 72 -8.82 -5.30 7.36
C ILE A 72 -9.75 -6.52 7.25
N SER A 73 -10.84 -6.56 8.03
CA SER A 73 -11.63 -7.79 8.20
C SER A 73 -13.16 -7.61 8.23
N ASP A 74 -13.67 -6.40 8.11
CA ASP A 74 -15.11 -6.11 8.21
C ASP A 74 -15.65 -5.61 6.85
N THR A 75 -16.24 -4.41 6.77
CA THR A 75 -16.76 -3.86 5.51
C THR A 75 -15.62 -3.69 4.50
N MET A 76 -15.80 -4.24 3.30
CA MET A 76 -14.78 -4.24 2.23
C MET A 76 -13.43 -4.81 2.73
N PRO A 77 -13.38 -6.09 3.15
CA PRO A 77 -12.22 -6.63 3.83
C PRO A 77 -11.06 -6.87 2.85
N VAL A 78 -9.85 -6.48 3.26
CA VAL A 78 -8.64 -6.62 2.44
C VAL A 78 -7.70 -7.73 2.90
N ALA A 79 -7.90 -8.29 4.10
CA ALA A 79 -7.05 -9.37 4.61
C ALA A 79 -6.97 -10.55 3.64
N GLY A 80 -5.75 -11.06 3.45
CA GLY A 80 -5.43 -12.18 2.57
C GLY A 80 -5.34 -11.83 1.08
N ARG A 81 -5.77 -10.63 0.65
CA ARG A 81 -5.75 -10.23 -0.75
C ARG A 81 -4.36 -9.87 -1.25
N ALA A 82 -4.17 -9.92 -2.55
CA ALA A 82 -2.93 -9.52 -3.20
C ALA A 82 -2.80 -8.00 -3.27
N VAL A 83 -1.63 -7.47 -2.91
CA VAL A 83 -1.15 -6.13 -3.26
C VAL A 83 -0.25 -6.28 -4.48
N VAL A 84 -0.50 -5.50 -5.52
CA VAL A 84 0.21 -5.54 -6.79
C VAL A 84 0.92 -4.22 -7.02
N VAL A 85 2.20 -4.32 -7.39
CA VAL A 85 3.03 -3.19 -7.84
C VAL A 85 2.99 -3.17 -9.36
N HIS A 86 2.69 -2.02 -9.94
CA HIS A 86 2.70 -1.79 -11.38
C HIS A 86 3.85 -0.87 -11.79
N ALA A 87 4.50 -1.18 -12.91
CA ALA A 87 5.40 -0.27 -13.61
C ALA A 87 4.65 0.96 -14.17
N ALA A 88 5.37 1.97 -14.64
CA ALA A 88 4.80 3.17 -15.27
C ALA A 88 3.95 2.84 -16.51
N SER A 89 4.25 1.73 -17.19
CA SER A 89 3.46 1.19 -18.30
C SER A 89 2.13 0.57 -17.89
N GLY A 90 1.87 0.39 -16.59
CA GLY A 90 0.75 -0.37 -16.04
C GLY A 90 1.01 -1.89 -15.97
N THR A 91 2.17 -2.37 -16.41
CA THR A 91 2.55 -3.79 -16.28
C THR A 91 2.70 -4.19 -14.82
N ARG A 92 2.18 -5.36 -14.42
CA ARG A 92 2.32 -5.90 -13.06
C ARG A 92 3.76 -6.42 -12.87
N VAL A 93 4.50 -5.87 -11.91
CA VAL A 93 5.93 -6.19 -11.68
C VAL A 93 6.22 -6.72 -10.26
N GLY A 94 5.27 -6.61 -9.34
CA GLY A 94 5.39 -7.16 -7.99
C GLY A 94 4.05 -7.62 -7.44
N CYS A 95 4.07 -8.62 -6.56
CA CYS A 95 2.87 -9.13 -5.89
C CYS A 95 3.22 -9.63 -4.48
N GLY A 96 2.39 -9.28 -3.49
CA GLY A 96 2.49 -9.80 -2.13
C GLY A 96 1.12 -9.93 -1.48
N LEU A 97 0.93 -10.88 -0.57
CA LEU A 97 -0.35 -11.06 0.13
C LEU A 97 -0.40 -10.25 1.43
N LEU A 98 -1.54 -9.63 1.69
CA LEU A 98 -1.86 -9.00 2.97
C LEU A 98 -2.04 -10.07 4.05
N ARG A 99 -0.99 -10.30 4.83
CA ARG A 99 -1.01 -11.28 5.91
C ARG A 99 -1.05 -10.58 7.26
N VAL A 100 -1.77 -11.19 8.20
CA VAL A 100 -1.65 -10.79 9.60
C VAL A 100 -0.22 -11.02 10.06
N THR A 101 0.33 -10.04 10.76
CA THR A 101 1.62 -10.12 11.40
C THR A 101 1.48 -9.63 12.84
N THR A 102 2.19 -10.24 13.77
CA THR A 102 2.39 -9.69 15.12
C THR A 102 3.60 -8.76 15.11
N GLY A 103 3.59 -7.78 14.20
CA GLY A 103 4.66 -6.80 14.10
C GLY A 103 4.66 -5.91 15.34
N GLN A 104 5.82 -5.69 15.94
CA GLN A 104 6.01 -4.62 16.92
C GLN A 104 6.17 -3.33 16.13
N ALA A 105 5.16 -2.47 16.18
CA ALA A 105 5.25 -1.10 15.69
C ALA A 105 5.43 -0.16 16.89
N THR A 106 6.36 0.79 16.78
CA THR A 106 6.49 1.90 17.72
C THR A 106 6.06 3.18 17.01
N THR A 107 5.44 4.10 17.74
CA THR A 107 5.18 5.45 17.26
C THR A 107 6.24 6.37 17.85
N ILE A 108 6.90 7.15 17.00
CA ILE A 108 7.82 8.21 17.39
C ILE A 108 7.02 9.49 17.53
N GLY A 109 7.19 10.18 18.66
CA GLY A 109 6.65 11.50 18.90
C GLY A 109 7.74 12.48 19.33
N VAL A 110 7.35 13.73 19.56
CA VAL A 110 8.24 14.76 20.09
C VAL A 110 8.86 14.28 21.40
N TYR A 111 10.19 14.43 21.52
CA TYR A 111 10.91 13.99 22.70
C TYR A 111 10.36 14.68 23.97
N PRO A 112 10.14 13.94 25.08
CA PRO A 112 9.63 14.53 26.31
C PRO A 112 10.48 15.73 26.79
N GLY A 113 9.85 16.90 26.94
CA GLY A 113 10.52 18.12 27.38
C GLY A 113 11.20 18.94 26.28
N TYR A 114 11.07 18.54 25.01
CA TYR A 114 11.53 19.35 23.89
C TYR A 114 10.66 20.60 23.70
N THR A 115 11.27 21.77 23.69
CA THR A 115 10.60 23.07 23.49
C THR A 115 11.05 23.81 22.22
N GLY A 116 11.81 23.13 21.35
CA GLY A 116 12.23 23.68 20.05
C GLY A 116 11.11 23.61 19.01
N PRO A 117 11.35 24.16 17.80
CA PRO A 117 10.34 24.23 16.75
C PRO A 117 10.00 22.89 16.06
N GLU A 118 10.83 21.85 16.21
CA GLU A 118 10.70 20.57 15.51
C GLU A 118 9.61 19.67 16.10
N THR A 119 8.75 19.14 15.23
CA THR A 119 7.65 18.22 15.59
C THR A 119 7.85 16.85 14.96
N VAL A 120 8.77 16.05 15.50
CA VAL A 120 9.09 14.72 14.97
C VAL A 120 7.92 13.75 15.20
N VAL A 121 7.51 13.05 14.15
CA VAL A 121 6.50 11.99 14.17
C VAL A 121 6.98 10.79 13.33
N GLY A 122 6.58 9.57 13.68
CA GLY A 122 6.95 8.35 12.94
C GLY A 122 6.26 7.08 13.43
#